data_AF-A0A9P6A7H5-F1
#
_entry.id   AF-A0A9P6A7H5-F1
#
_cell.length_a   1.000
_cell.length_b   1.000
_cell.length_c   1.000
_cell.angle_alpha   90.00
_cell.angle_beta   90.00
_cell.angle_gamma   90.00
#
_symmetry.space_group_name_H-M   'P 1'
#
loop_
_entity.id
_entity.type
_entity.pdbx_description
1 polymer ?
#
loop_
_entity_poly.entity_id
_entity_poly.type
_entity_poly.pdbx_seq_one_letter_code
_entity_poly.pdbx_strand_id
1 'polypeptide(L)'
;MNRTVEDYDSMAKREIIKAKQEKAQMRVQKFRSDYLELRSQFERLKDQASAEQVAARRAELIHASSNAQTSPSDARRRFQNTYPPSSSTLHPGLRPNGSSEVVAESPFRESSPAGMSMREHHALNEHTFIQNTEARLDDFLAQGREVLDNLVDQRNMLKGTQRRLLDAANTLGLSRDVIGWIERRSTQDMYIFLAGAVFTFFCFYLIWRYLG
;
A
#
# COMPACT_ATOMS: atom_id res chain seq x y z
N MET A 1 25.92 -2.53 -4.00
CA MET A 1 25.52 -3.95 -3.95
C MET A 1 26.20 -4.85 -4.99
N ASN A 2 26.64 -4.38 -6.17
CA ASN A 2 27.38 -5.25 -7.11
C ASN A 2 28.64 -5.85 -6.47
N ARG A 3 29.38 -5.03 -5.71
CA ARG A 3 30.55 -5.47 -4.92
C ARG A 3 30.28 -6.63 -3.96
N THR A 4 29.11 -6.70 -3.33
CA THR A 4 28.81 -7.75 -2.33
C THR A 4 28.42 -9.07 -2.99
N VAL A 5 27.78 -9.02 -4.16
CA VAL A 5 27.47 -10.22 -4.96
C VAL A 5 28.73 -10.78 -5.62
N GLU A 6 29.62 -9.90 -6.09
CA GLU A 6 30.92 -10.28 -6.63
C GLU A 6 31.85 -10.88 -5.57
N ASP A 7 31.87 -10.34 -4.35
CA ASP A 7 32.60 -10.95 -3.23
C ASP A 7 32.09 -12.36 -2.92
N TYR A 8 30.76 -12.54 -2.86
CA TYR A 8 30.16 -13.86 -2.60
C TYR A 8 30.43 -14.87 -3.74
N ASP A 9 30.45 -14.40 -4.99
CA ASP A 9 30.83 -15.20 -6.17
C ASP A 9 32.32 -15.60 -6.12
N SER A 10 33.18 -14.68 -5.66
CA SER A 10 34.62 -14.96 -5.48
C SER A 10 34.89 -15.98 -4.37
N MET A 11 34.12 -15.93 -3.28
CA MET A 11 34.18 -16.90 -2.18
C MET A 11 33.66 -18.26 -2.64
N ALA A 12 32.53 -18.30 -3.36
CA ALA A 12 31.97 -19.52 -3.94
C ALA A 12 32.96 -20.23 -4.91
N LYS A 13 33.72 -19.46 -5.69
CA LYS A 13 34.75 -20.01 -6.61
C LYS A 13 35.97 -20.58 -5.88
N ARG A 14 36.29 -20.07 -4.69
CA ARG A 14 37.38 -20.58 -3.83
C ARG A 14 36.99 -21.80 -3.00
N GLU A 15 35.71 -22.18 -2.98
CA GLU A 15 35.23 -23.32 -2.21
C GLU A 15 35.72 -24.66 -2.81
N ILE A 16 36.49 -25.43 -2.05
CA ILE A 16 37.11 -26.70 -2.49
C ILE A 16 36.07 -27.84 -2.55
N ILE A 17 35.03 -27.76 -1.73
CA ILE A 17 33.97 -28.77 -1.68
C ILE A 17 32.97 -28.46 -2.80
N LYS A 18 32.99 -29.26 -3.86
CA LYS A 18 32.17 -29.07 -5.09
C LYS A 18 30.68 -28.87 -4.80
N ALA A 19 30.12 -29.62 -3.85
CA ALA A 19 28.72 -29.47 -3.44
C ALA A 19 28.41 -28.11 -2.77
N LYS A 20 29.36 -27.54 -2.02
CA LYS A 20 29.20 -26.19 -1.43
C LYS A 20 29.38 -25.10 -2.48
N GLN A 21 30.33 -25.29 -3.39
CA GLN A 21 30.54 -24.42 -4.54
C GLN A 21 29.28 -24.31 -5.41
N GLU A 22 28.65 -25.44 -5.76
CA GLU A 22 27.42 -25.46 -6.55
C GLU A 22 26.24 -24.79 -5.80
N LYS A 23 26.08 -25.05 -4.49
CA LYS A 23 25.07 -24.36 -3.66
C LYS A 23 25.29 -22.85 -3.61
N ALA A 24 26.54 -22.39 -3.50
CA ALA A 24 26.86 -20.97 -3.44
C ALA A 24 26.67 -20.28 -4.80
N GLN A 25 27.08 -20.91 -5.90
CA GLN A 25 26.87 -20.38 -7.26
C GLN A 25 25.39 -20.25 -7.62
N MET A 26 24.55 -21.24 -7.27
CA MET A 26 23.11 -21.12 -7.48
C MET A 26 22.48 -19.98 -6.68
N ARG A 27 22.92 -19.76 -5.43
CA ARG A 27 22.44 -18.62 -4.63
C ARG A 27 22.83 -17.28 -5.28
N VAL A 28 24.07 -17.17 -5.77
CA VAL A 28 24.54 -15.96 -6.48
C VAL A 28 23.75 -15.73 -7.77
N GLN A 29 23.51 -16.77 -8.57
CA GLN A 29 22.69 -16.67 -9.78
C GLN A 29 21.26 -16.24 -9.46
N LYS A 30 20.65 -16.82 -8.43
CA LYS A 30 19.32 -16.43 -7.94
C LYS A 30 19.29 -14.97 -7.47
N PHE A 31 20.27 -14.54 -6.68
CA PHE A 31 20.33 -13.14 -6.26
C PHE A 31 20.47 -12.17 -7.44
N ARG A 32 21.20 -12.56 -8.49
CA ARG A 32 21.31 -11.77 -9.71
C ARG A 32 19.98 -11.72 -10.48
N SER A 33 19.28 -12.85 -10.64
CA SER A 33 17.96 -12.86 -11.30
C SER A 33 16.94 -12.04 -10.51
N ASP A 34 16.86 -12.26 -9.20
CA ASP A 34 15.91 -11.58 -8.32
C ASP A 34 16.17 -10.06 -8.31
N TYR A 35 17.44 -9.63 -8.34
CA TYR A 35 17.78 -8.21 -8.42
C TYR A 35 17.36 -7.57 -9.74
N LEU A 36 17.61 -8.25 -10.86
CA LEU A 36 17.22 -7.75 -12.19
C LEU A 36 15.69 -7.67 -12.31
N GLU A 37 14.98 -8.69 -11.82
CA GLU A 37 13.53 -8.70 -11.80
C GLU A 37 12.99 -7.56 -10.93
N LEU A 38 13.46 -7.42 -9.70
CA LEU A 38 13.01 -6.37 -8.79
C LEU A 38 13.31 -4.97 -9.35
N ARG A 39 14.46 -4.79 -10.01
CA ARG A 39 14.81 -3.55 -10.69
C ARG A 39 13.85 -3.27 -11.86
N SER A 40 13.52 -4.28 -12.66
CA SER A 40 12.57 -4.12 -13.76
C SER A 40 11.15 -3.78 -13.26
N GLN A 41 10.73 -4.39 -12.15
CA GLN A 41 9.45 -4.07 -11.51
C GLN A 41 9.46 -2.66 -10.94
N PHE A 42 10.57 -2.24 -10.34
CA PHE A 42 10.75 -0.89 -9.82
C PHE A 42 10.73 0.16 -10.93
N GLU A 43 11.41 -0.06 -12.06
CA GLU A 43 11.36 0.84 -13.22
C GLU A 43 9.92 0.95 -13.74
N ARG A 44 9.22 -0.17 -13.92
CA ARG A 44 7.81 -0.14 -14.35
C ARG A 44 6.90 0.63 -13.38
N LEU A 45 7.04 0.39 -12.08
CA LEU A 45 6.28 1.09 -11.05
C LEU A 45 6.61 2.59 -11.00
N LYS A 46 7.88 2.94 -11.18
CA LYS A 46 8.34 4.32 -11.24
C LYS A 46 7.76 5.04 -12.46
N ASP A 47 7.79 4.39 -13.62
CA ASP A 47 7.23 4.93 -14.86
C ASP A 47 5.72 5.13 -14.70
N GLN A 48 5.02 4.13 -14.14
CA GLN A 48 3.58 4.22 -13.85
C GLN A 48 3.26 5.37 -12.88
N ALA A 49 3.97 5.47 -11.76
CA ALA A 49 3.76 6.55 -10.79
C ALA A 49 4.06 7.93 -11.39
N SER A 50 5.09 8.04 -12.24
CA SER A 50 5.40 9.30 -12.94
C SER A 50 4.32 9.68 -13.96
N ALA A 51 3.77 8.70 -14.69
CA ALA A 51 2.69 8.91 -15.65
C ALA A 51 1.39 9.33 -14.94
N GLU A 52 1.06 8.70 -13.81
CA GLU A 52 -0.07 9.08 -12.96
C GLU A 52 0.08 10.51 -12.42
N GLN A 53 1.27 10.90 -11.94
CA GLN A 53 1.53 12.27 -11.49
C GLN A 53 1.39 13.30 -12.62
N VAL A 54 1.86 12.98 -13.83
CA VAL A 54 1.72 13.86 -15.00
C VAL A 54 0.25 13.98 -15.42
N ALA A 55 -0.49 12.87 -15.41
CA ALA A 55 -1.92 12.86 -15.70
C ALA A 55 -2.72 13.68 -14.67
N ALA A 56 -2.40 13.53 -13.38
CA ALA A 56 -3.02 14.30 -12.29
C ALA A 56 -2.74 15.80 -12.44
N ARG A 57 -1.47 16.21 -12.67
CA ARG A 57 -1.12 17.62 -12.95
C ARG A 57 -1.83 18.17 -14.18
N ARG A 58 -1.98 17.36 -15.23
CA ARG A 58 -2.73 17.75 -16.43
C ARG A 58 -4.22 17.93 -16.14
N ALA A 59 -4.82 17.06 -15.33
CA ALA A 59 -6.21 17.18 -14.91
C ALA A 59 -6.44 18.43 -14.06
N GLU A 60 -5.53 18.76 -13.13
CA GLU A 60 -5.58 20.01 -12.36
C GLU A 60 -5.54 21.25 -13.26
N LEU A 61 -4.69 21.26 -14.30
CA LEU A 61 -4.61 22.37 -15.24
C LEU A 61 -5.88 22.51 -16.11
N ILE A 62 -6.50 21.40 -16.51
CA ILE A 62 -7.76 21.41 -17.26
C ILE A 62 -8.91 21.92 -16.39
N HIS A 63 -9.00 21.46 -15.13
CA HIS A 63 -10.01 21.94 -14.16
C HIS A 63 -9.79 23.41 -13.76
N ALA A 64 -8.53 23.86 -13.64
CA ALA A 64 -8.23 25.27 -13.39
C ALA A 64 -8.60 26.16 -14.59
N SER A 65 -8.49 25.64 -15.81
CA SER A 65 -8.83 26.39 -17.03
C SER A 65 -10.35 26.56 -17.23
N SER A 66 -11.17 25.60 -16.78
CA SER A 66 -12.63 25.72 -16.83
C SER A 66 -13.20 26.66 -15.77
N ASN A 67 -12.44 26.96 -14.71
CA ASN A 67 -12.84 27.87 -13.62
C ASN A 67 -12.10 29.22 -13.62
N ALA A 68 -11.37 29.55 -14.70
CA ALA A 68 -10.63 30.81 -14.84
C ALA A 68 -11.54 32.03 -15.14
N GLN A 69 -12.70 32.10 -14.50
CA GLN A 69 -13.43 33.35 -14.30
C GLN A 69 -13.47 33.66 -12.79
N THR A 70 -12.68 34.67 -12.43
CA THR A 70 -12.78 35.52 -11.23
C THR A 70 -12.35 34.92 -9.88
N SER A 71 -11.14 35.28 -9.42
CA SER A 71 -10.91 35.99 -8.14
C SER A 71 -9.44 35.86 -7.67
N PRO A 72 -8.70 36.97 -7.41
CA PRO A 72 -7.28 36.93 -7.03
C PRO A 72 -6.96 36.41 -5.61
N SER A 73 -7.96 35.97 -4.84
CA SER A 73 -7.82 35.72 -3.40
C SER A 73 -7.47 34.28 -2.99
N ASP A 74 -7.48 33.30 -3.90
CA ASP A 74 -7.34 31.88 -3.54
C ASP A 74 -5.90 31.36 -3.41
N ALA A 75 -4.89 32.12 -3.81
CA ALA A 75 -3.48 31.72 -3.68
C ALA A 75 -3.01 31.54 -2.22
N ARG A 76 -3.77 32.03 -1.23
CA ARG A 76 -3.44 31.90 0.20
C ARG A 76 -3.93 30.62 0.88
N ARG A 77 -4.78 29.80 0.23
CA ARG A 77 -5.30 28.57 0.84
C ARG A 77 -4.39 27.34 0.66
N ARG A 78 -3.31 27.46 -0.11
CA ARG A 78 -2.40 26.36 -0.47
C ARG A 78 -1.36 26.00 0.60
N PHE A 79 -1.18 26.82 1.65
CA PHE A 79 -0.10 26.65 2.65
C PHE A 79 -0.57 26.37 4.08
N GLN A 80 -1.71 25.70 4.29
CA GLN A 80 -2.12 25.31 5.65
C GLN A 80 -2.11 23.80 5.81
N ASN A 81 -0.93 23.27 6.10
CA ASN A 81 -0.73 21.90 6.58
C ASN A 81 -0.38 21.92 8.09
N THR A 82 -0.96 20.95 8.80
CA THR A 82 -0.48 20.35 10.06
C THR A 82 -0.68 21.08 11.40
N TYR A 83 -1.91 21.14 11.90
CA TYR A 83 -2.20 20.93 13.34
C TYR A 83 -3.55 20.21 13.46
N PRO A 84 -3.70 19.20 14.34
CA PRO A 84 -5.00 18.55 14.55
C PRO A 84 -5.91 19.59 15.22
N PRO A 85 -7.03 20.00 14.60
CA PRO A 85 -7.98 20.81 15.34
C PRO A 85 -8.56 19.88 16.41
N SER A 86 -8.36 20.28 17.66
CA SER A 86 -9.09 19.76 18.80
C SER A 86 -10.54 19.58 18.39
N SER A 87 -11.08 18.39 18.66
CA SER A 87 -12.47 18.03 18.47
C SER A 87 -13.39 19.08 19.11
N SER A 88 -13.79 20.08 18.34
CA SER A 88 -15.05 20.75 18.47
C SER A 88 -15.89 20.29 17.29
N THR A 89 -16.72 19.30 17.55
CA THR A 89 -17.76 18.80 16.66
C THR A 89 -18.88 19.82 16.40
N LEU A 90 -18.70 21.09 16.80
CA LEU A 90 -19.58 22.20 16.46
C LEU A 90 -18.85 23.18 15.53
N HIS A 91 -19.33 23.26 14.29
CA HIS A 91 -18.91 24.23 13.27
C HIS A 91 -19.37 25.66 13.66
N PRO A 92 -18.58 26.73 13.46
CA PRO A 92 -18.92 28.10 13.90
C PRO A 92 -20.26 28.66 13.39
N GLY A 93 -20.82 28.09 12.31
CA GLY A 93 -22.15 28.44 11.77
C GLY A 93 -23.34 27.76 12.48
N LEU A 94 -23.09 26.86 13.43
CA LEU A 94 -24.08 26.24 14.33
C LEU A 94 -24.06 26.86 15.73
N ARG A 95 -23.24 27.90 15.94
CA ARG A 95 -23.30 28.70 17.17
C ARG A 95 -24.51 29.64 17.01
N PRO A 96 -25.51 29.60 17.91
CA PRO A 96 -26.48 30.67 17.97
C PRO A 96 -25.67 31.95 18.22
N ASN A 97 -25.82 32.91 17.31
CA ASN A 97 -25.06 34.14 17.34
C ASN A 97 -25.28 34.81 18.70
N GLY A 98 -24.22 34.89 19.51
CA GLY A 98 -24.23 35.51 20.83
C GLY A 98 -24.27 37.03 20.74
N SER A 99 -25.21 37.58 19.99
CA SER A 99 -25.50 39.00 19.96
C SER A 99 -26.91 39.21 20.51
N SER A 100 -26.95 39.47 21.82
CA SER A 100 -27.92 40.31 22.55
C SER A 100 -29.41 40.15 22.21
N GLU A 101 -30.19 39.61 23.16
CA GLU A 101 -31.50 40.10 23.63
C GLU A 101 -32.18 39.00 24.47
N VAL A 102 -32.18 39.11 25.80
CA VAL A 102 -33.33 39.59 26.60
C VAL A 102 -34.69 39.24 26.00
N VAL A 103 -35.24 38.04 26.22
CA VAL A 103 -36.66 37.89 26.58
C VAL A 103 -36.86 36.60 27.38
N ALA A 104 -37.17 36.75 28.67
CA ALA A 104 -37.86 35.74 29.44
C ALA A 104 -39.33 35.74 28.98
N GLU A 105 -39.78 34.68 28.29
CA GLU A 105 -41.18 34.53 27.90
C GLU A 105 -42.02 34.07 29.10
N SER A 106 -42.67 35.03 29.76
CA SER A 106 -43.82 34.76 30.62
C SER A 106 -45.04 34.43 29.74
N PRO A 107 -45.79 33.34 30.00
CA PRO A 107 -46.93 32.90 29.17
C PRO A 107 -48.15 33.83 29.14
N PHE A 108 -48.14 34.96 29.86
CA PHE A 108 -49.31 35.82 30.09
C PHE A 108 -49.21 37.21 29.45
N ARG A 109 -48.30 37.45 28.49
CA ARG A 109 -48.18 38.78 27.86
C ARG A 109 -49.15 38.96 26.69
N GLU A 110 -50.13 39.85 26.89
CA GLU A 110 -51.09 40.34 25.91
C GLU A 110 -50.41 40.87 24.63
N SER A 111 -51.03 40.57 23.48
CA SER A 111 -50.48 40.80 22.13
C SER A 111 -50.14 42.28 21.84
N SER A 112 -48.85 42.60 21.77
CA SER A 112 -48.35 43.85 21.18
C SER A 112 -47.98 43.62 19.70
N PRO A 113 -48.20 44.57 18.77
CA PRO A 113 -47.90 44.42 17.34
C PRO A 113 -46.42 44.12 17.03
N ALA A 114 -45.51 44.38 17.98
CA ALA A 114 -44.09 43.99 17.88
C ALA A 114 -43.85 42.46 17.96
N GLY A 115 -44.77 41.68 18.55
CA GLY A 115 -44.65 40.22 18.66
C GLY A 115 -44.87 39.48 17.33
N MET A 116 -45.60 40.11 16.39
CA MET A 116 -45.84 39.53 15.07
C MET A 116 -44.58 39.58 14.19
N SER A 117 -43.81 40.67 14.25
CA SER A 117 -42.52 40.83 13.55
C SER A 117 -41.45 39.85 14.07
N MET A 118 -41.40 39.60 15.38
CA MET A 118 -40.48 38.63 15.99
C MET A 118 -40.75 37.19 15.52
N ARG A 119 -42.02 36.80 15.42
CA ARG A 119 -42.40 35.46 14.94
C ARG A 119 -42.09 35.28 13.44
N GLU A 120 -42.29 36.31 12.64
CA GLU A 120 -41.96 36.31 11.21
C GLU A 120 -40.45 36.19 10.97
N HIS A 121 -39.64 36.93 11.73
CA HIS A 121 -38.18 36.80 11.69
C HIS A 121 -37.70 35.40 12.12
N HIS A 122 -38.35 34.78 13.09
CA HIS A 122 -38.03 33.40 13.50
C HIS A 122 -38.31 32.40 12.37
N ALA A 123 -39.46 32.52 11.70
CA ALA A 123 -39.82 31.64 10.58
C ALA A 123 -38.87 31.77 9.38
N LEU A 124 -38.41 32.99 9.07
CA LEU A 124 -37.43 33.22 7.98
C LEU A 124 -36.06 32.64 8.32
N ASN A 125 -35.63 32.76 9.58
CA ASN A 125 -34.38 32.19 10.04
C ASN A 125 -34.44 30.65 10.04
N GLU A 126 -35.56 30.05 10.45
CA GLU A 126 -35.77 28.60 10.37
C GLU A 126 -35.74 28.09 8.93
N HIS A 127 -36.43 28.77 8.01
CA HIS A 127 -36.42 28.41 6.60
C HIS A 127 -35.00 28.48 6.00
N THR A 128 -34.27 29.56 6.31
CA THR A 128 -32.88 29.73 5.88
C THR A 128 -31.97 28.66 6.50
N PHE A 129 -32.20 28.28 7.75
CA PHE A 129 -31.45 27.22 8.41
C PHE A 129 -31.72 25.85 7.77
N ILE A 130 -32.97 25.54 7.43
CA ILE A 130 -33.34 24.28 6.77
C ILE A 130 -32.69 24.19 5.39
N GLN A 131 -32.77 25.24 4.58
CA GLN A 131 -32.15 25.26 3.24
C GLN A 131 -30.63 25.12 3.30
N ASN A 132 -29.97 25.81 4.24
CA ASN A 132 -28.53 25.65 4.44
C ASN A 132 -28.15 24.27 4.96
N THR A 133 -29.03 23.62 5.70
CA THR A 133 -28.81 22.27 6.23
C THR A 133 -28.96 21.23 5.13
N GLU A 134 -29.97 21.35 4.27
CA GLU A 134 -30.17 20.47 3.11
C GLU A 134 -28.94 20.46 2.19
N ALA A 135 -28.48 21.64 1.77
CA ALA A 135 -27.31 21.75 0.90
C ALA A 135 -26.04 21.13 1.52
N ARG A 136 -25.87 21.25 2.85
CA ARG A 136 -24.72 20.67 3.57
C ARG A 136 -24.85 19.16 3.78
N LEU A 137 -26.07 18.64 3.93
CA LEU A 137 -26.32 17.20 3.99
C LEU A 137 -25.99 16.55 2.65
N ASP A 138 -26.33 17.19 1.55
CA ASP A 138 -25.98 16.74 0.21
C ASP A 138 -24.46 16.72 -0.01
N ASP A 139 -23.75 17.77 0.44
CA ASP A 139 -22.28 17.81 0.41
C ASP A 139 -21.66 16.67 1.24
N PHE A 140 -22.19 16.40 2.45
CA PHE A 140 -21.71 15.28 3.27
C PHE A 140 -22.04 13.92 2.66
N LEU A 141 -23.17 13.78 1.97
CA LEU A 141 -23.54 12.55 1.29
C LEU A 141 -22.63 12.30 0.09
N ALA A 142 -22.32 13.34 -0.67
CA ALA A 142 -21.35 13.29 -1.77
C ALA A 142 -19.95 12.91 -1.26
N GLN A 143 -19.49 13.55 -0.18
CA GLN A 143 -18.22 13.21 0.48
C GLN A 143 -18.22 11.78 1.02
N GLY A 144 -19.32 11.35 1.64
CA GLY A 144 -19.46 9.99 2.16
C GLY A 144 -19.39 8.94 1.05
N ARG A 145 -19.99 9.23 -0.11
CA ARG A 145 -19.91 8.37 -1.30
C ARG A 145 -18.49 8.25 -1.83
N GLU A 146 -17.76 9.37 -1.91
CA GLU A 146 -16.35 9.38 -2.34
C GLU A 146 -15.46 8.58 -1.39
N VAL A 147 -15.66 8.70 -0.08
CA VAL A 147 -14.89 7.93 0.92
C VAL A 147 -15.17 6.43 0.79
N LEU A 148 -16.44 6.04 0.58
CA LEU A 148 -16.80 4.64 0.36
C LEU A 148 -16.17 4.07 -0.92
N ASP A 149 -16.12 4.86 -2.00
CA ASP A 149 -15.50 4.44 -3.26
C ASP A 149 -13.99 4.20 -3.08
N ASN A 150 -13.30 5.12 -2.38
CA ASN A 150 -11.90 4.96 -2.00
C ASN A 150 -11.64 3.70 -1.15
N LEU A 151 -12.55 3.37 -0.22
CA LEU A 151 -12.45 2.14 0.59
C LEU A 151 -12.60 0.88 -0.26
N VAL A 152 -13.48 0.91 -1.27
CA VAL A 152 -13.64 -0.19 -2.23
C VAL A 152 -12.38 -0.38 -3.06
N ASP A 153 -11.77 0.71 -3.53
CA ASP A 153 -10.52 0.68 -4.28
C ASP A 153 -9.34 0.17 -3.45
N GLN A 154 -9.21 0.63 -2.20
CA GLN A 154 -8.19 0.11 -1.27
C GLN A 154 -8.35 -1.40 -1.04
N ARG A 155 -9.59 -1.88 -0.90
CA ARG A 155 -9.87 -3.32 -0.78
C ARG A 155 -9.44 -4.08 -2.03
N ASN A 156 -9.63 -3.52 -3.23
CA ASN A 156 -9.19 -4.15 -4.47
C ASN A 156 -7.66 -4.18 -4.57
N MET A 157 -6.97 -3.11 -4.15
CA MET A 157 -5.50 -3.07 -4.06
C MET A 157 -4.97 -4.13 -3.09
N LEU A 158 -5.55 -4.23 -1.89
CA LEU A 158 -5.18 -5.23 -0.88
C LEU A 158 -5.33 -6.66 -1.39
N LYS A 159 -6.43 -6.96 -2.12
CA LYS A 159 -6.60 -8.25 -2.80
C LYS A 159 -5.52 -8.50 -3.85
N GLY A 160 -5.13 -7.47 -4.61
CA GLY A 160 -4.04 -7.55 -5.58
C GLY A 160 -2.70 -7.88 -4.91
N THR A 161 -2.38 -7.19 -3.81
CA THR A 161 -1.18 -7.45 -3.00
C THR A 161 -1.20 -8.86 -2.41
N GLN A 162 -2.34 -9.34 -1.89
CA GLN A 162 -2.48 -10.70 -1.38
C GLN A 162 -2.19 -11.75 -2.45
N ARG A 163 -2.74 -11.58 -3.66
CA ARG A 163 -2.46 -12.48 -4.80
C ARG A 163 -0.97 -12.51 -5.12
N ARG A 164 -0.34 -11.33 -5.25
CA ARG A 164 1.10 -11.22 -5.51
C ARG A 164 1.95 -11.85 -4.41
N LEU A 165 1.56 -11.68 -3.15
CA LEU A 165 2.23 -12.32 -2.01
C LEU A 165 2.12 -13.84 -2.08
N LEU A 166 0.94 -14.36 -2.44
CA LEU A 166 0.71 -15.79 -2.59
C LEU A 166 1.52 -16.37 -3.76
N ASP A 167 1.60 -15.65 -4.88
CA ASP A 167 2.44 -16.01 -6.03
C ASP A 167 3.93 -16.02 -5.66
N ALA A 168 4.38 -14.99 -4.94
CA ALA A 168 5.74 -14.89 -4.41
C ALA A 168 6.06 -16.03 -3.42
N ALA A 169 5.11 -16.36 -2.53
CA ALA A 169 5.25 -17.49 -1.62
C ALA A 169 5.31 -18.83 -2.36
N ASN A 170 4.54 -18.98 -3.45
CA ASN A 170 4.54 -20.20 -4.25
C ASN A 170 5.87 -20.39 -5.00
N THR A 171 6.45 -19.33 -5.58
CA THR A 171 7.78 -19.41 -6.22
C THR A 171 8.92 -19.61 -5.21
N LEU A 172 8.81 -19.01 -4.01
CA LEU A 172 9.75 -19.26 -2.91
C LEU A 172 9.66 -20.71 -2.40
N GLY A 173 8.44 -21.28 -2.34
CA GLY A 173 8.20 -22.68 -2.02
C GLY A 173 8.81 -23.63 -3.06
N LEU A 174 8.55 -23.37 -4.35
CA LEU A 174 9.12 -24.14 -5.45
C LEU A 174 10.66 -24.06 -5.48
N SER A 175 11.23 -22.90 -5.14
CA SER A 175 12.69 -22.76 -4.98
C SER A 175 13.23 -23.59 -3.81
N ARG A 176 12.48 -23.75 -2.71
CA ARG A 176 12.87 -24.62 -1.60
C ARG A 176 12.84 -26.09 -1.99
N ASP A 177 11.86 -26.50 -2.80
CA ASP A 177 11.78 -27.87 -3.32
C ASP A 177 12.90 -28.18 -4.31
N VAL A 178 13.27 -27.24 -5.19
CA VAL A 178 14.44 -27.36 -6.07
C VAL A 178 15.74 -27.48 -5.25
N ILE A 179 15.86 -26.72 -4.16
CA ILE A 179 16.99 -26.82 -3.22
C ILE A 179 17.02 -28.18 -2.49
N GLY A 180 15.86 -28.73 -2.13
CA GLY A 180 15.78 -30.07 -1.55
C GLY A 180 16.12 -31.18 -2.55
N TRP A 181 15.73 -31.01 -3.81
CA TRP A 181 16.02 -31.96 -4.88
C TRP A 181 17.51 -32.09 -5.16
N ILE A 182 18.27 -30.99 -5.16
CA ILE A 182 19.73 -31.04 -5.35
C ILE A 182 20.44 -31.70 -4.17
N GLU A 183 19.95 -31.51 -2.94
CA GLU A 183 20.52 -32.15 -1.75
C GLU A 183 20.31 -33.67 -1.79
N ARG A 184 19.14 -34.14 -2.25
CA ARG A 184 18.91 -35.57 -2.50
C ARG A 184 19.88 -36.15 -3.53
N ARG A 185 20.13 -35.45 -4.64
CA ARG A 185 21.12 -35.90 -5.65
C ARG A 185 22.51 -36.07 -5.03
N SER A 186 22.96 -35.11 -4.22
CA SER A 186 24.26 -35.22 -3.54
C SER A 186 24.31 -36.41 -2.57
N THR A 187 23.23 -36.71 -1.86
CA THR A 187 23.18 -37.91 -1.00
C THR A 187 23.14 -39.20 -1.82
N GLN A 188 22.46 -39.20 -2.97
CA GLN A 188 22.42 -40.34 -3.88
C GLN A 188 23.81 -40.64 -4.47
N ASP A 189 24.56 -39.62 -4.86
CA ASP A 189 25.94 -39.78 -5.33
C ASP A 189 26.85 -40.38 -4.24
N MET A 190 26.64 -40.01 -2.97
CA MET A 190 27.35 -40.62 -1.84
C MET A 190 27.02 -42.11 -1.67
N TYR A 191 25.75 -42.51 -1.86
CA TYR A 191 25.36 -43.91 -1.82
C TYR A 191 25.94 -44.72 -2.99
N ILE A 192 25.99 -44.16 -4.20
CA ILE A 192 26.61 -44.80 -5.37
C ILE A 192 28.10 -45.03 -5.11
N PHE A 193 28.79 -44.04 -4.54
CA PHE A 193 30.20 -44.17 -4.16
C PHE A 193 30.41 -45.28 -3.12
N LEU A 194 29.60 -45.32 -2.07
CA LEU A 194 29.70 -46.35 -1.03
C LEU A 194 29.42 -47.76 -1.58
N ALA A 195 28.42 -47.91 -2.44
CA ALA A 195 28.11 -49.17 -3.10
C ALA A 195 29.29 -49.66 -3.97
N GLY A 196 29.90 -48.75 -4.74
CA GLY A 196 31.11 -49.05 -5.51
C GLY A 196 32.28 -49.49 -4.63
N ALA A 197 32.53 -48.80 -3.51
CA ALA A 197 33.57 -49.17 -2.56
C ALA A 197 33.37 -50.58 -2.00
N VAL A 198 32.16 -50.91 -1.53
CA VAL A 198 31.83 -52.25 -1.00
C VAL A 198 32.01 -53.32 -2.08
N PHE A 199 31.57 -53.06 -3.30
CA PHE A 199 31.73 -54.00 -4.42
C PHE A 199 33.22 -54.28 -4.71
N THR A 200 34.06 -53.24 -4.73
CA THR A 200 35.50 -53.44 -4.95
C THR A 200 36.16 -54.26 -3.84
N PHE A 201 35.81 -54.03 -2.57
CA PHE A 201 36.29 -54.87 -1.46
C PHE A 201 35.81 -56.32 -1.57
N PHE A 202 34.57 -56.53 -2.01
CA PHE A 202 34.04 -57.88 -2.25
C PHE A 202 34.81 -58.61 -3.35
N CYS A 203 35.14 -57.93 -4.46
CA CYS A 203 35.97 -58.52 -5.51
C CYS A 203 37.37 -58.89 -5.00
N PHE A 204 38.02 -58.03 -4.21
CA PHE A 204 39.32 -58.34 -3.60
C PHE A 204 39.25 -59.56 -2.68
N TYR A 205 38.19 -59.66 -1.88
CA TYR A 205 37.97 -60.82 -1.02
C TYR A 205 37.82 -62.12 -1.83
N LEU A 206 37.06 -62.10 -2.93
CA LEU A 206 36.92 -63.26 -3.80
C LEU A 206 38.25 -63.67 -4.44
N ILE A 207 39.07 -62.72 -4.90
CA ILE A 207 40.39 -63.01 -5.45
C ILE A 207 41.28 -63.67 -4.38
N TRP A 208 41.32 -63.12 -3.17
CA TRP A 208 42.10 -63.68 -2.07
C TRP A 208 41.65 -65.11 -1.71
N ARG A 209 40.34 -65.39 -1.76
CA ARG A 209 39.75 -66.69 -1.42
C ARG A 209 39.90 -67.77 -2.51
N TYR A 210 40.06 -67.36 -3.77
CA TYR A 210 40.06 -68.27 -4.93
C TYR A 210 41.46 -68.46 -5.53
N LEU A 211 42.36 -67.48 -5.40
CA LEU A 211 43.76 -67.55 -5.82
C LEU A 211 44.75 -67.75 -4.65
N GLY A 212 44.29 -67.66 -3.40
CA GLY A 212 45.02 -68.05 -2.18
C GLY A 212 44.35 -69.24 -1.52
#